data_AF-R0K4E6-F1
#
_entry.id   AF-R0K4E6-F1
#
_cell.length_a   1.000
_cell.length_b   1.000
_cell.length_c   1.000
_cell.angle_alpha   90.00
_cell.angle_beta   90.00
_cell.angle_gamma   90.00
#
_symmetry.space_group_name_H-M   'P 1'
#
loop_
_entity.id
_entity.type
_entity.pdbx_description
1 polymer ?
#
loop_
_entity_poly.entity_id
_entity_poly.type
_entity_poly.pdbx_seq_one_letter_code
_entity_poly.pdbx_strand_id
1 'polypeptide(L)'
;MPAIVDGPYGGVDFKELARYDKVLLMSSGAGIAAHLYMTRHLLLAHNQQTARVRRLTLLWFLEMPDQMQWVKEFLHALNHLDHRQILTIYLLCPNETDGAAEGGFHDSKITEARMFPIFGSLDMAMFIEGEWGAEAGNMLVTVCGDSKFEMRARLAIRASPHDIKFRTCVYLPDETYMSKISASRYR
;
A
#
# COMPACT_ATOMS: atom_id res chain seq x y z
N MET A 1 -17.38 10.19 28.25
CA MET A 1 -16.27 9.61 29.01
C MET A 1 -14.97 10.21 28.50
N PRO A 2 -14.05 10.66 29.37
CA PRO A 2 -12.74 11.11 28.93
C PRO A 2 -11.88 9.91 28.50
N ALA A 3 -11.17 10.03 27.38
CA ALA A 3 -10.14 9.09 26.95
C ALA A 3 -8.77 9.72 27.19
N ILE A 4 -7.81 8.93 27.67
CA ILE A 4 -6.42 9.33 27.79
C ILE A 4 -5.69 8.82 26.55
N VAL A 5 -5.06 9.73 25.82
CA VAL A 5 -4.22 9.40 24.65
C VAL A 5 -2.77 9.56 25.08
N ASP A 6 -2.00 8.50 24.92
CA ASP A 6 -0.57 8.48 25.21
C ASP A 6 0.20 8.08 23.95
N GLY A 7 1.24 8.83 23.62
CA GLY A 7 1.95 8.76 22.34
C GLY A 7 2.43 10.13 21.85
N PRO A 8 3.05 10.19 20.65
CA PRO A 8 3.18 9.12 19.65
C PRO A 8 4.31 8.12 19.95
N TYR A 9 4.06 6.83 19.67
CA TYR A 9 5.03 5.73 19.81
C TYR A 9 5.70 5.31 18.50
N GLY A 10 5.27 5.86 17.37
CA GLY A 10 5.80 5.56 16.04
C GLY A 10 6.89 6.53 15.59
N GLY A 11 7.83 6.05 14.76
CA GLY A 11 8.92 6.84 14.16
C GLY A 11 9.12 6.49 12.69
N VAL A 12 8.22 6.98 11.83
CA VAL A 12 8.47 7.00 10.39
C VAL A 12 9.35 8.21 10.11
N ASP A 13 10.56 7.99 9.56
CA ASP A 13 11.41 9.11 9.17
C ASP A 13 10.89 9.68 7.85
N PHE A 14 9.90 10.55 7.96
CA PHE A 14 9.29 11.20 6.82
C PHE A 14 10.27 12.01 5.98
N LYS A 15 11.37 12.50 6.58
CA LYS A 15 12.42 13.21 5.84
C LYS A 15 13.20 12.25 4.94
N GLU A 16 13.39 11.01 5.38
CA GLU A 16 13.96 9.95 4.54
C GLU A 16 13.03 9.63 3.37
N LEU A 17 11.73 9.39 3.63
CA LEU A 17 10.75 9.09 2.58
C LEU A 17 10.67 10.20 1.51
N ALA A 18 10.70 11.46 1.94
CA ALA A 18 10.61 12.61 1.06
C ALA A 18 11.81 12.80 0.11
N ARG A 19 12.92 12.09 0.31
CA ARG A 19 14.14 12.17 -0.53
C ARG A 19 14.08 11.29 -1.78
N TYR A 20 13.10 10.39 -1.87
CA TYR A 20 12.95 9.48 -2.99
C TYR A 20 12.08 10.11 -4.08
N ASP A 21 12.40 9.79 -5.34
CA ASP A 21 11.62 10.23 -6.50
C ASP A 21 10.37 9.34 -6.67
N LYS A 22 10.51 8.03 -6.39
CA LYS A 22 9.44 7.03 -6.42
C LYS A 22 9.26 6.38 -5.06
N VAL A 23 8.02 6.27 -4.59
CA VAL A 23 7.70 5.55 -3.34
C VAL A 23 6.60 4.53 -3.61
N LEU A 24 6.90 3.26 -3.33
CA LEU A 24 5.95 2.15 -3.40
C LEU A 24 5.60 1.67 -1.98
N LEU A 25 4.34 1.81 -1.62
CA LEU A 25 3.76 1.38 -0.35
C LEU A 25 3.00 0.06 -0.58
N MET A 26 3.49 -1.05 -0.03
CA MET A 26 2.85 -2.36 -0.14
C MET A 26 2.23 -2.78 1.19
N SER A 27 0.90 -2.84 1.27
CA SER A 27 0.16 -3.24 2.47
C SER A 27 -0.55 -4.57 2.30
N SER A 28 -0.61 -5.38 3.36
CA SER A 28 -1.57 -6.48 3.50
C SER A 28 -2.51 -6.23 4.68
N GLY A 29 -3.81 -6.48 4.51
CA GLY A 29 -4.81 -6.39 5.56
C GLY A 29 -4.80 -5.05 6.29
N ALA A 30 -4.73 -5.09 7.63
CA ALA A 30 -4.70 -3.90 8.50
C ALA A 30 -3.44 -3.03 8.34
N GLY A 31 -2.38 -3.54 7.68
CA GLY A 31 -1.17 -2.78 7.38
C GLY A 31 -1.39 -1.55 6.50
N ILE A 32 -2.59 -1.42 5.90
CA ILE A 32 -3.01 -0.23 5.17
C ILE A 32 -3.05 1.03 6.04
N ALA A 33 -3.35 0.91 7.33
CA ALA A 33 -3.47 2.06 8.24
C ALA A 33 -2.17 2.89 8.31
N ALA A 34 -1.02 2.22 8.38
CA ALA A 34 0.29 2.88 8.38
C ALA A 34 0.55 3.60 7.04
N HIS A 35 0.22 2.96 5.93
CA HIS A 35 0.46 3.51 4.60
C HIS A 35 -0.52 4.64 4.23
N LEU A 36 -1.78 4.63 4.70
CA LEU A 36 -2.70 5.78 4.53
C LEU A 36 -2.09 7.06 5.12
N TYR A 37 -1.50 6.96 6.31
CA TYR A 37 -0.82 8.09 6.95
C TYR A 37 0.42 8.54 6.17
N MET A 38 1.26 7.60 5.71
CA MET A 38 2.43 7.93 4.87
C MET A 38 2.03 8.58 3.55
N THR A 39 1.01 8.05 2.86
CA THR A 39 0.51 8.61 1.60
C THR A 39 0.06 10.05 1.79
N ARG A 40 -0.75 10.31 2.82
CA ARG A 40 -1.23 11.67 3.13
C ARG A 40 -0.06 12.62 3.37
N HIS A 41 0.93 12.20 4.16
CA HIS A 41 2.11 13.00 4.43
C HIS A 41 2.89 13.33 3.15
N LEU A 42 3.15 12.32 2.31
CA LEU A 42 3.91 12.51 1.07
C LEU A 42 3.17 13.39 0.06
N LEU A 43 1.85 13.27 -0.07
CA LEU A 43 1.04 14.15 -0.91
C LEU A 43 1.11 15.61 -0.45
N LEU A 44 0.95 15.86 0.86
CA LEU A 44 1.07 17.21 1.42
C LEU A 44 2.48 17.79 1.20
N ALA A 45 3.52 16.99 1.44
CA ALA A 45 4.90 17.42 1.21
C ALA A 45 5.20 17.67 -0.28
N HIS A 46 4.63 16.87 -1.18
CA HIS A 46 4.72 17.10 -2.62
C HIS A 46 4.04 18.41 -3.03
N ASN A 47 2.82 18.65 -2.53
CA ASN A 47 2.07 19.88 -2.79
C ASN A 47 2.80 21.13 -2.26
N GLN A 48 3.49 21.00 -1.12
CA GLN A 48 4.34 22.05 -0.54
C GLN A 48 5.73 22.15 -1.17
N GLN A 49 6.05 21.29 -2.14
CA GLN A 49 7.37 21.23 -2.79
C GLN A 49 8.53 20.94 -1.81
N THR A 50 8.24 20.27 -0.69
CA THR A 50 9.23 19.86 0.32
C THR A 50 9.64 18.38 0.17
N ALA A 51 9.03 17.64 -0.75
CA ALA A 51 9.41 16.28 -1.11
C ALA A 51 9.78 16.17 -2.59
N ARG A 52 10.73 15.27 -2.90
CA ARG A 52 11.12 14.90 -4.26
C ARG A 52 10.18 13.90 -4.93
N VAL A 53 9.30 13.29 -4.13
CA VAL A 53 8.37 12.25 -4.59
C VAL A 53 7.52 12.79 -5.73
N ARG A 54 7.58 12.14 -6.89
CA ARG A 54 6.82 12.45 -8.09
C ARG A 54 5.97 11.28 -8.59
N ARG A 55 6.22 10.09 -8.07
CA ARG A 55 5.37 8.91 -8.21
C ARG A 55 5.19 8.23 -6.87
N LEU A 56 3.93 8.05 -6.49
CA LEU A 56 3.52 7.41 -5.26
C LEU A 56 2.55 6.29 -5.59
N THR A 57 2.93 5.06 -5.29
CA THR A 57 2.12 3.89 -5.60
C THR A 57 1.72 3.22 -4.29
N LEU A 58 0.42 3.04 -4.09
CA LEU A 58 -0.15 2.32 -2.95
C LEU A 58 -0.73 1.00 -3.45
N LEU A 59 -0.05 -0.10 -3.16
CA LEU A 59 -0.52 -1.46 -3.44
C LEU A 59 -1.08 -2.06 -2.15
N TRP A 60 -2.38 -2.37 -2.14
CA TRP A 60 -3.03 -2.95 -0.98
C TRP A 60 -3.66 -4.30 -1.31
N PHE A 61 -3.23 -5.33 -0.57
CA PHE A 61 -3.79 -6.67 -0.60
C PHE A 61 -4.92 -6.76 0.43
N LEU A 62 -6.16 -6.79 -0.05
CA LEU A 62 -7.33 -6.92 0.80
C LEU A 62 -7.46 -8.38 1.23
N GLU A 63 -7.51 -8.67 2.53
CA GLU A 63 -7.73 -10.03 3.04
C GLU A 63 -9.21 -10.41 2.96
N MET A 64 -10.09 -9.44 3.23
CA MET A 64 -11.55 -9.61 3.19
C MET A 64 -12.21 -8.42 2.47
N PRO A 65 -13.32 -8.62 1.75
CA PRO A 65 -14.00 -7.55 1.04
C PRO A 65 -14.49 -6.43 1.98
N ASP A 66 -14.90 -6.78 3.20
CA ASP A 66 -15.40 -5.82 4.19
C ASP A 66 -14.35 -4.81 4.66
N GLN A 67 -13.05 -5.13 4.53
CA GLN A 67 -11.98 -4.19 4.87
C GLN A 67 -12.06 -2.91 4.03
N MET A 68 -12.64 -2.97 2.82
CA MET A 68 -12.81 -1.79 1.97
C MET A 68 -13.77 -0.77 2.58
N GLN A 69 -14.76 -1.21 3.39
CA GLN A 69 -15.84 -0.35 3.87
C GLN A 69 -15.32 0.82 4.72
N TRP A 70 -14.34 0.58 5.60
CA TRP A 70 -13.77 1.63 6.46
C TRP A 70 -12.64 2.42 5.78
N VAL A 71 -11.92 1.80 4.84
CA VAL A 71 -10.76 2.42 4.16
C VAL A 71 -11.20 3.38 3.05
N LYS A 72 -12.36 3.13 2.43
CA LYS A 72 -12.84 3.84 1.24
C LYS A 72 -12.83 5.36 1.38
N GLU A 73 -13.35 5.90 2.48
CA GLU A 73 -13.37 7.35 2.71
C GLU A 73 -11.96 7.96 2.80
N PHE A 74 -10.99 7.22 3.36
CA PHE A 74 -9.59 7.65 3.40
C PHE A 74 -8.95 7.66 2.01
N LEU A 75 -9.22 6.64 1.19
CA LEU A 75 -8.72 6.60 -0.20
C LEU A 75 -9.29 7.75 -1.03
N HIS A 76 -10.58 8.05 -0.87
CA HIS A 76 -11.24 9.18 -1.50
C HIS A 76 -10.61 10.52 -1.07
N ALA A 77 -10.33 10.68 0.22
CA ALA A 77 -9.66 11.87 0.75
C ALA A 77 -8.23 12.01 0.20
N LEU A 78 -7.49 10.91 0.06
CA LEU A 78 -6.14 10.92 -0.53
C LEU A 78 -6.17 11.31 -2.00
N ASN A 79 -7.12 10.77 -2.78
CA ASN A 79 -7.27 11.11 -4.19
C ASN A 79 -7.64 12.58 -4.38
N HIS A 80 -8.50 13.14 -3.52
CA HIS A 80 -8.82 14.58 -3.53
C HIS A 80 -7.59 15.46 -3.18
N LEU A 81 -6.68 14.98 -2.35
CA LEU A 81 -5.44 15.70 -2.01
C LEU A 81 -4.41 15.69 -3.15
N ASP A 82 -4.53 14.76 -4.09
CA ASP A 82 -3.56 14.54 -5.16
C ASP A 82 -3.85 15.39 -6.41
N HIS A 83 -3.72 16.71 -6.28
CA HIS A 83 -3.97 17.65 -7.38
C HIS A 83 -3.05 17.45 -8.59
N ARG A 84 -1.86 16.89 -8.38
CA ARG A 84 -0.83 16.67 -9.41
C ARG A 84 -0.82 15.24 -9.93
N GLN A 85 -1.74 14.41 -9.44
CA GLN A 85 -1.98 13.07 -9.92
C GLN A 85 -0.73 12.18 -9.85
N ILE A 86 0.02 12.28 -8.76
CA ILE A 86 1.21 11.46 -8.49
C ILE A 86 0.88 10.13 -7.81
N LEU A 87 -0.32 9.99 -7.25
CA LEU A 87 -0.81 8.80 -6.55
C LEU A 87 -1.47 7.82 -7.52
N THR A 88 -1.08 6.56 -7.42
CA THR A 88 -1.77 5.42 -8.04
C THR A 88 -2.08 4.38 -6.98
N ILE A 89 -3.34 3.93 -6.89
CA ILE A 89 -3.79 2.95 -5.90
C ILE A 89 -4.15 1.66 -6.61
N TYR A 90 -3.52 0.55 -6.23
CA TYR A 90 -3.83 -0.79 -6.69
C TYR A 90 -4.47 -1.59 -5.55
N LEU A 91 -5.62 -2.19 -5.82
CA LEU A 91 -6.39 -2.97 -4.86
C LEU A 91 -6.39 -4.43 -5.28
N LEU A 92 -5.66 -5.30 -4.56
CA LEU A 92 -5.73 -6.74 -4.81
C LEU A 92 -6.91 -7.34 -4.05
N CYS A 93 -8.01 -7.55 -4.77
CA CYS A 93 -9.25 -8.04 -4.19
C CYS A 93 -9.18 -9.55 -3.91
N PRO A 94 -9.85 -10.05 -2.86
CA PRO A 94 -10.02 -11.49 -2.66
C PRO A 94 -10.91 -12.08 -3.78
N ASN A 95 -10.68 -13.34 -4.11
CA ASN A 95 -11.52 -14.05 -5.08
C ASN A 95 -12.87 -14.40 -4.44
N GLU A 96 -13.95 -14.40 -5.23
CA GLU A 96 -15.33 -14.65 -4.75
C GLU A 96 -15.51 -16.03 -4.08
N THR A 97 -14.60 -16.99 -4.29
CA THR A 97 -14.68 -18.36 -3.78
C THR A 97 -14.11 -18.58 -2.37
N ASP A 98 -13.42 -17.60 -1.75
CA ASP A 98 -12.74 -17.78 -0.46
C ASP A 98 -13.62 -17.58 0.78
N GLY A 99 -14.95 -17.48 0.63
CA GLY A 99 -15.90 -17.60 1.74
C GLY A 99 -17.08 -16.64 1.69
N ALA A 100 -18.20 -17.16 1.19
CA ALA A 100 -19.59 -16.83 1.54
C ALA A 100 -19.89 -15.36 1.95
N ALA A 101 -20.09 -14.50 0.97
CA ALA A 101 -21.11 -13.46 1.05
C ALA A 101 -21.70 -13.26 -0.35
N GLU A 102 -23.02 -13.42 -0.45
CA GLU A 102 -23.80 -13.05 -1.64
C GLU A 102 -23.69 -11.54 -1.84
N GLY A 103 -22.74 -11.14 -2.67
CA GLY A 103 -22.39 -9.76 -2.90
C GLY A 103 -20.98 -9.72 -3.46
N GLY A 104 -20.84 -10.08 -4.73
CA GLY A 104 -19.57 -9.94 -5.44
C GLY A 104 -18.99 -8.55 -5.23
N PHE A 105 -17.67 -8.40 -5.40
CA PHE A 105 -16.98 -7.11 -5.35
C PHE A 105 -17.36 -6.25 -6.57
N HIS A 106 -18.66 -5.97 -6.69
CA HIS A 106 -19.34 -5.09 -7.62
C HIS A 106 -19.61 -3.76 -6.90
N ASP A 107 -18.61 -3.24 -6.18
CA ASP A 107 -18.68 -1.83 -5.81
C ASP A 107 -18.43 -1.01 -7.07
N SER A 108 -19.51 -0.79 -7.81
CA SER A 108 -19.67 0.12 -8.96
C SER A 108 -19.33 1.58 -8.61
N LYS A 109 -18.71 1.82 -7.45
CA LYS A 109 -18.26 3.09 -6.89
C LYS A 109 -16.74 3.18 -6.70
N ILE A 110 -15.93 2.17 -7.05
CA ILE A 110 -14.48 2.39 -7.24
C ILE A 110 -14.28 3.01 -8.62
N THR A 111 -14.84 4.19 -8.81
CA THR A 111 -14.82 4.95 -10.06
C THR A 111 -14.11 6.26 -9.81
N GLU A 112 -12.96 6.18 -9.15
CA GLU A 112 -12.09 7.32 -8.95
C GLU A 112 -10.86 7.22 -9.82
N ALA A 113 -10.39 8.38 -10.27
CA ALA A 113 -9.17 8.47 -11.07
C ALA A 113 -8.03 7.73 -10.35
N ARG A 114 -7.39 6.79 -11.05
CA ARG A 114 -6.17 6.08 -10.61
C ARG A 114 -6.34 5.10 -9.43
N MET A 115 -7.55 4.60 -9.18
CA MET A 115 -7.78 3.39 -8.38
C MET A 115 -8.02 2.20 -9.30
N PHE A 116 -7.19 1.17 -9.19
CA PHE A 116 -7.21 0.00 -10.08
C PHE A 116 -7.42 -1.29 -9.28
N PRO A 117 -8.59 -1.93 -9.37
CA PRO A 117 -8.78 -3.26 -8.82
C PRO A 117 -8.00 -4.29 -9.65
N ILE A 118 -7.29 -5.18 -8.96
CA ILE A 118 -6.60 -6.34 -9.53
C ILE A 118 -7.25 -7.59 -8.94
N PHE A 119 -7.70 -8.47 -9.83
CA PHE A 119 -8.29 -9.75 -9.48
C PHE A 119 -7.30 -10.88 -9.77
N GLY A 120 -7.30 -11.92 -8.93
CA GLY A 120 -6.38 -13.04 -9.04
C GLY A 120 -5.06 -12.83 -8.29
N SER A 121 -3.95 -13.29 -8.88
CA SER A 121 -2.64 -13.27 -8.24
C SER A 121 -1.71 -12.21 -8.83
N LEU A 122 -0.93 -11.55 -7.97
CA LEU A 122 0.12 -10.60 -8.37
C LEU A 122 1.51 -11.20 -8.19
N ASP A 123 2.34 -11.09 -9.21
CA ASP A 123 3.78 -11.32 -9.10
C ASP A 123 4.44 -10.05 -8.53
N MET A 124 4.95 -10.13 -7.30
CA MET A 124 5.54 -8.97 -6.62
C MET A 124 6.80 -8.47 -7.34
N ALA A 125 7.62 -9.39 -7.87
CA ALA A 125 8.86 -9.03 -8.54
C ALA A 125 8.57 -8.28 -9.84
N MET A 126 7.64 -8.80 -10.66
CA MET A 126 7.21 -8.14 -11.89
C MET A 126 6.60 -6.76 -11.61
N PHE A 127 5.78 -6.64 -10.56
CA PHE A 127 5.16 -5.37 -10.20
C PHE A 127 6.18 -4.33 -9.73
N ILE A 128 7.11 -4.73 -8.85
CA ILE A 128 8.18 -3.85 -8.35
C ILE A 128 9.09 -3.40 -9.50
N GLU A 129 9.43 -4.29 -10.42
CA GLU A 129 10.23 -3.99 -11.61
C GLU A 129 9.51 -2.99 -12.53
N GLY A 130 8.20 -3.19 -12.76
CA GLY A 130 7.37 -2.25 -13.51
C GLY A 130 7.34 -0.86 -12.87
N GLU A 131 7.18 -0.78 -11.56
CA GLU A 131 7.20 0.48 -10.81
C GLU A 131 8.58 1.15 -10.81
N TRP A 132 9.67 0.37 -10.79
CA TRP A 132 11.01 0.89 -10.96
C TRP A 132 11.20 1.49 -12.36
N GLY A 133 10.74 0.82 -13.41
CA GLY A 133 10.89 1.26 -14.80
C GLY A 133 9.93 2.39 -15.21
N ALA A 134 8.85 2.62 -14.46
CA ALA A 134 7.82 3.59 -14.81
C ALA A 134 8.31 5.05 -14.84
N GLU A 135 9.31 5.39 -14.03
CA GLU A 135 9.87 6.74 -13.97
C GLU A 135 11.35 6.72 -13.54
N ALA A 136 12.13 7.70 -13.99
CA ALA A 136 13.54 7.80 -13.60
C ALA A 136 13.71 8.12 -12.09
N GLY A 137 14.90 7.92 -11.56
CA GLY A 137 15.24 8.30 -10.18
C GLY A 137 15.20 7.16 -9.18
N ASN A 138 15.50 7.48 -7.93
CA ASN A 138 15.61 6.48 -6.85
C ASN A 138 14.22 6.04 -6.36
N MET A 139 14.16 4.81 -5.84
CA MET A 139 12.93 4.20 -5.37
C MET A 139 13.07 3.71 -3.93
N LEU A 140 12.03 3.96 -3.15
CA LEU A 140 11.82 3.36 -1.84
C LEU A 140 10.60 2.45 -1.90
N VAL A 141 10.76 1.23 -1.38
CA VAL A 141 9.66 0.31 -1.11
C VAL A 141 9.48 0.17 0.39
N THR A 142 8.29 0.52 0.88
CA THR A 142 7.86 0.26 2.26
C THR A 142 6.80 -0.82 2.29
N VAL A 143 6.96 -1.78 3.18
CA VAL A 143 6.06 -2.92 3.31
C VAL A 143 5.49 -2.99 4.72
N CYS A 144 4.20 -3.27 4.83
CA CYS A 144 3.50 -3.48 6.10
C CYS A 144 2.45 -4.58 5.93
N GLY A 145 2.64 -5.70 6.60
CA GLY A 145 1.74 -6.84 6.52
C GLY A 145 2.24 -7.99 7.37
N ASP A 146 1.64 -9.17 7.17
CA ASP A 146 2.11 -10.37 7.84
C ASP A 146 3.55 -10.74 7.45
N SER A 147 4.20 -11.58 8.27
CA SER A 147 5.59 -11.98 8.06
C SER A 147 5.86 -12.66 6.71
N LYS A 148 4.89 -13.39 6.13
CA LYS A 148 5.06 -14.03 4.82
C LYS A 148 5.03 -13.01 3.71
N PHE A 149 4.10 -12.05 3.81
CA PHE A 149 3.99 -10.92 2.89
C PHE A 149 5.28 -10.10 2.86
N GLU A 150 5.80 -9.73 4.03
CA GLU A 150 7.06 -8.99 4.13
C GLU A 150 8.25 -9.78 3.60
N MET A 151 8.31 -11.08 3.90
CA MET A 151 9.38 -11.95 3.40
C MET A 151 9.35 -12.05 1.87
N ARG A 152 8.17 -12.23 1.27
CA ARG A 152 8.03 -12.31 -0.20
C ARG A 152 8.46 -11.01 -0.87
N ALA A 153 7.99 -9.86 -0.39
CA ALA A 153 8.40 -8.57 -0.92
C ALA A 153 9.92 -8.34 -0.77
N ARG A 154 10.51 -8.74 0.36
CA ARG A 154 11.96 -8.67 0.58
C ARG A 154 12.73 -9.56 -0.39
N LEU A 155 12.26 -10.77 -0.67
CA LEU A 155 12.88 -11.68 -1.64
C LEU A 155 12.79 -11.12 -3.07
N ALA A 156 11.62 -10.58 -3.45
CA ALA A 156 11.42 -9.95 -4.74
C ALA A 156 12.39 -8.77 -4.97
N ILE A 157 12.58 -7.91 -3.96
CA ILE A 157 13.52 -6.79 -4.05
C ILE A 157 14.97 -7.26 -4.11
N ARG A 158 15.34 -8.27 -3.33
CA ARG A 158 16.70 -8.84 -3.35
C ARG A 158 17.05 -9.52 -4.67
N ALA A 159 16.05 -10.04 -5.38
CA ALA A 159 16.23 -10.64 -6.70
C ALA A 159 16.32 -9.59 -7.82
N SER A 160 15.87 -8.36 -7.58
CA SER A 160 15.99 -7.26 -8.53
C SER A 160 17.45 -6.82 -8.67
N PRO A 161 17.94 -6.51 -9.89
CA PRO A 161 19.28 -5.99 -10.10
C PRO A 161 19.44 -4.52 -9.71
N HIS A 162 18.35 -3.84 -9.32
CA HIS A 162 18.31 -2.39 -9.09
C HIS A 162 18.57 -2.02 -7.63
N ASP A 163 19.12 -0.82 -7.42
CA ASP A 163 19.30 -0.25 -6.08
C ASP A 163 17.97 0.31 -5.54
N ILE A 164 17.14 -0.60 -5.02
CA ILE A 164 15.85 -0.28 -4.42
C ILE A 164 16.01 -0.25 -2.90
N LYS A 165 15.74 0.89 -2.28
CA LYS A 165 15.72 0.97 -0.82
C LYS A 165 14.49 0.21 -0.30
N PHE A 166 14.71 -0.72 0.61
CA PHE A 166 13.64 -1.46 1.27
C PHE A 166 13.51 -1.09 2.74
N ARG A 167 12.27 -0.93 3.21
CA ARG A 167 11.94 -0.66 4.62
C ARG A 167 10.68 -1.43 5.04
N THR A 168 10.72 -2.05 6.21
CA THR A 168 9.52 -2.62 6.85
C THR A 168 8.93 -1.62 7.83
N CYS A 169 7.62 -1.65 8.01
CA CYS A 169 6.96 -0.87 9.05
C CYS A 169 7.22 -1.48 10.43
N VAL A 170 7.17 -0.64 11.47
CA VAL A 170 7.32 -1.08 12.87
C VAL A 170 6.10 -1.89 13.33
N TYR A 171 4.94 -1.65 12.71
CA TYR A 171 3.73 -2.41 12.93
C TYR A 171 3.79 -3.71 12.12
N LEU A 172 3.94 -4.84 12.82
CA LEU A 172 3.76 -6.17 12.28
C LEU A 172 2.43 -6.73 12.81
N PRO A 173 1.36 -6.78 11.99
CA PRO A 173 0.16 -7.50 12.37
C PRO A 173 0.46 -8.99 12.49
N ASP A 174 -0.09 -9.63 13.53
CA ASP A 174 0.00 -11.08 13.68
C ASP A 174 -0.68 -11.80 12.50
N GLU A 175 -0.14 -12.96 12.13
CA GLU A 175 -0.70 -13.78 11.06
C GLU A 175 -2.12 -14.25 11.43
N THR A 176 -3.12 -13.79 10.68
CA THR A 176 -4.50 -14.23 10.89
C THR A 176 -4.84 -15.45 10.03
N TYR A 177 -5.96 -16.11 10.32
CA TYR A 177 -6.50 -17.16 9.46
C TYR A 177 -6.71 -16.67 8.02
N MET A 178 -7.19 -15.44 7.86
CA MET A 178 -7.42 -14.83 6.53
C MET A 178 -6.11 -14.49 5.83
N SER A 179 -5.07 -14.09 6.58
CA SER A 179 -3.73 -13.90 6.03
C SER A 179 -3.19 -15.18 5.38
N LYS A 180 -3.43 -16.35 6.00
CA LYS A 180 -3.02 -17.66 5.43
C LYS A 180 -3.69 -17.99 4.10
N ILE A 181 -4.99 -17.72 3.97
CA ILE A 181 -5.74 -17.94 2.73
C ILE A 181 -5.24 -16.98 1.63
N SER A 182 -5.03 -15.72 2.01
CA SER A 182 -4.57 -14.67 1.10
C SER A 182 -3.15 -14.90 0.54
N ALA A 183 -2.32 -15.70 1.23
CA ALA A 183 -0.93 -15.92 0.86
C ALA A 183 -0.73 -16.60 -0.50
N SER A 184 -1.77 -17.20 -1.09
CA SER A 184 -1.70 -17.76 -2.45
C SER A 184 -1.78 -16.69 -3.55
N ARG A 185 -2.26 -15.48 -3.23
CA ARG A 185 -2.53 -14.38 -4.18
C ARG A 185 -1.33 -13.49 -4.50
N TYR A 186 -0.21 -13.69 -3.82
CA TYR A 186 1.04 -13.03 -4.18
C TYR A 186 2.15 -14.06 -4.37
N ARG A 187 2.92 -13.92 -5.43
CA ARG A 187 4.12 -14.75 -5.69
C ARG A 187 5.37 -13.90 -5.54
#